data_AF-A0AAU5CLS2-F1
#
_entry.id   AF-A0AAU5CLS2-F1
#
_cell.length_a   1.000
_cell.length_b   1.000
_cell.length_c   1.000
_cell.angle_alpha   90.00
_cell.angle_beta   90.00
_cell.angle_gamma   90.00
#
_symmetry.space_group_name_H-M   'P 1'
#
loop_
_entity.id
_entity.type
_entity.pdbx_description
1 polymer ?
#
loop_
_entity_poly.entity_id
_entity_poly.type
_entity_poly.pdbx_seq_one_letter_code
_entity_poly.pdbx_strand_id
1 'polypeptide(L)'
;MPLTTHLGTRLGRTAATTALLALTVTACGTERPGQQEARSAVPRPSFTPRPMCAQPTEAPSKQASSSTPTPTATAATGTPHGGDSGDRPPNYGDNHAYRMAGELSPDKRAKGEASAKLIRYELEKARKEGDVSKKRITAALAHLGCGKEHGVYIGDGLYSVHTGDVCVSGRLTAKELTIGVHSAYAEPQPGTGPCVENRGGH
;
A
#
# COMPACT_ATOMS: atom_id res chain seq x y z
N MET A 1 37.05 -33.00 -38.25
CA MET A 1 38.44 -33.30 -37.85
C MET A 1 38.68 -32.72 -36.45
N PRO A 2 39.27 -33.48 -35.52
CA PRO A 2 39.25 -33.23 -34.07
C PRO A 2 40.52 -32.55 -33.56
N LEU A 3 40.45 -31.92 -32.38
CA LEU A 3 41.55 -31.84 -31.39
C LEU A 3 41.01 -31.30 -30.04
N THR A 4 40.68 -32.23 -29.13
CA THR A 4 41.28 -32.44 -27.79
C THR A 4 42.38 -31.42 -27.40
N THR A 5 42.58 -30.87 -26.19
CA THR A 5 42.48 -31.37 -24.80
C THR A 5 42.84 -30.21 -23.84
N HIS A 6 42.37 -30.23 -22.59
CA HIS A 6 43.10 -29.92 -21.32
C HIS A 6 42.09 -30.20 -20.17
N LEU A 7 42.09 -31.34 -19.45
CA LEU A 7 43.02 -31.75 -18.36
C LEU A 7 43.70 -30.54 -17.69
N GLY A 8 43.52 -30.20 -16.41
CA GLY A 8 43.02 -30.91 -15.24
C GLY A 8 44.04 -30.71 -14.11
N THR A 9 43.64 -30.27 -12.92
CA THR A 9 44.45 -30.46 -11.70
C THR A 9 43.57 -30.68 -10.48
N ARG A 10 43.85 -31.80 -9.82
CA ARG A 10 43.25 -32.28 -8.58
C ARG A 10 44.07 -31.81 -7.36
N LEU A 11 43.42 -31.90 -6.20
CA LEU A 11 43.94 -32.40 -4.91
C LEU A 11 44.72 -31.47 -3.94
N GLY A 12 44.20 -31.47 -2.71
CA GLY A 12 44.90 -31.26 -1.42
C GLY A 12 43.83 -31.11 -0.32
N ARG A 13 43.27 -32.15 0.33
CA ARG A 13 43.84 -33.05 1.38
C ARG A 13 44.61 -32.27 2.47
N THR A 14 43.97 -31.88 3.58
CA THR A 14 43.70 -32.57 4.87
C THR A 14 44.72 -32.30 5.99
N ALA A 15 44.21 -32.34 7.23
CA ALA A 15 44.85 -32.38 8.57
C ALA A 15 45.06 -31.00 9.24
N ALA A 16 44.28 -30.59 10.25
CA ALA A 16 44.11 -31.12 11.62
C ALA A 16 45.27 -30.80 12.56
N THR A 17 45.09 -29.76 13.40
CA THR A 17 45.79 -29.62 14.69
C THR A 17 44.79 -29.15 15.75
N THR A 18 44.46 -30.09 16.62
CA THR A 18 43.89 -29.91 17.95
C THR A 18 44.79 -29.06 18.83
N ALA A 19 44.22 -28.07 19.51
CA ALA A 19 44.79 -27.50 20.74
C ALA A 19 43.68 -27.47 21.80
N LEU A 20 43.75 -28.44 22.71
CA LEU A 20 42.98 -28.47 23.94
C LEU A 20 43.61 -27.44 24.90
N LEU A 21 42.87 -26.39 25.28
CA LEU A 21 43.14 -25.66 26.51
C LEU A 21 41.84 -25.64 27.32
N ALA A 22 41.77 -26.53 28.31
CA ALA A 22 40.80 -26.46 29.39
C ALA A 22 41.46 -25.68 30.53
N LEU A 23 40.96 -24.48 30.82
CA LEU A 23 41.09 -23.83 32.11
C LEU A 23 39.74 -23.18 32.45
N THR A 24 39.14 -23.72 33.49
CA THR A 24 37.86 -23.37 34.07
C THR A 24 37.94 -22.08 34.87
N VAL A 25 37.11 -21.09 34.53
CA VAL A 25 36.69 -20.04 35.46
C VAL A 25 35.17 -19.95 35.41
N THR A 26 34.52 -20.53 36.40
CA THR A 26 33.11 -20.32 36.73
C THR A 26 32.94 -18.91 37.28
N ALA A 27 32.61 -17.95 36.41
CA ALA A 27 32.03 -16.69 36.81
C ALA A 27 30.52 -16.76 36.57
N CYS A 28 29.77 -16.86 37.67
CA CYS A 28 28.32 -16.76 37.70
C CYS A 28 27.94 -15.30 37.39
N GLY A 29 27.45 -15.04 36.18
CA GLY A 29 26.96 -13.73 35.74
C GLY A 29 25.75 -13.95 34.87
N THR A 30 24.60 -13.53 35.37
CA THR A 30 23.26 -13.74 34.81
C THR A 30 23.12 -13.26 33.37
N GLU A 31 22.68 -14.15 32.48
CA GLU A 31 22.22 -13.83 31.14
C GLU A 31 20.95 -12.96 31.23
N ARG A 32 20.98 -11.79 30.61
CA ARG A 32 19.78 -11.01 30.28
C ARG A 32 19.53 -11.16 28.78
N PRO A 33 18.42 -11.77 28.35
CA PRO A 33 18.09 -11.84 26.93
C PRO A 33 17.66 -10.44 26.48
N GLY A 34 18.37 -9.85 25.52
CA GLY A 34 17.96 -8.54 25.01
C GLY A 34 19.00 -7.72 24.25
N GLN A 35 20.00 -8.30 23.59
CA GLN A 35 20.65 -7.59 22.48
C GLN A 35 20.02 -8.05 21.18
N GLN A 36 18.84 -7.49 20.89
CA GLN A 36 18.46 -7.24 19.51
C GLN A 36 19.55 -6.33 18.94
N GLU A 37 20.36 -6.91 18.09
CA GLU A 37 21.10 -6.21 17.05
C GLU A 37 20.16 -5.15 16.47
N ALA A 38 20.38 -3.89 16.85
CA ALA A 38 19.72 -2.75 16.27
C ALA A 38 20.21 -2.67 14.82
N ARG A 39 19.59 -3.48 13.95
CA ARG A 39 19.50 -3.16 12.53
C ARG A 39 19.08 -1.72 12.50
N SER A 40 19.95 -0.85 11.97
CA SER A 40 19.66 0.56 11.77
C SER A 40 18.33 0.65 11.04
N ALA A 41 17.26 0.78 11.80
CA ALA A 41 15.93 0.96 11.29
C ALA A 41 15.96 2.38 10.75
N VAL A 42 16.01 2.51 9.44
CA VAL A 42 15.84 3.80 8.77
C VAL A 42 14.67 4.52 9.46
N PRO A 43 14.89 5.74 9.99
CA PRO A 43 13.85 6.48 10.70
C PRO A 43 12.60 6.51 9.82
N ARG A 44 11.51 5.94 10.31
CA ARG A 44 10.26 6.02 9.57
C ARG A 44 9.82 7.47 9.55
N PRO A 45 9.47 8.00 8.38
CA PRO A 45 8.85 9.31 8.35
C PRO A 45 7.54 9.25 9.14
N SER A 46 7.43 10.10 10.15
CA SER A 46 6.17 10.38 10.84
C SER A 46 5.35 11.30 9.96
N PHE A 47 4.59 10.73 9.03
CA PHE A 47 3.64 11.52 8.25
C PHE A 47 2.34 11.66 9.04
N THR A 48 1.97 12.90 9.33
CA THR A 48 0.67 13.27 9.90
C THR A 48 -0.12 14.11 8.87
N PRO A 49 -1.45 13.95 8.80
CA PRO A 49 -2.23 12.87 9.41
C PRO A 49 -1.96 11.51 8.75
N ARG A 50 -2.03 10.44 9.54
CA ARG A 50 -2.07 9.06 9.01
C ARG A 50 -3.45 8.79 8.41
N PRO A 51 -3.57 7.90 7.40
CA PRO A 51 -4.90 7.51 6.91
C PRO A 51 -5.73 6.94 8.06
N MET A 52 -7.06 7.06 8.01
CA MET A 52 -7.92 6.50 9.05
C MET A 52 -7.78 4.98 9.14
N CYS A 53 -7.52 4.32 8.01
CA CYS A 53 -7.17 2.90 7.99
C CYS A 53 -5.91 2.57 8.79
N ALA A 54 -5.02 3.53 9.03
CA ALA A 54 -3.83 3.37 9.85
C ALA A 54 -4.00 3.75 11.32
N GLN A 55 -5.18 4.23 11.72
CA GLN A 55 -5.41 4.55 13.12
C GLN A 55 -5.60 3.26 13.91
N PRO A 56 -4.96 3.11 15.08
CA PRO A 56 -5.24 1.99 15.97
C PRO A 56 -6.73 1.98 16.26
N THR A 57 -7.38 0.83 16.13
CA THR A 57 -8.71 0.62 16.70
C THR A 57 -8.59 0.94 18.19
N GLU A 58 -9.08 2.11 18.62
CA GLU A 58 -9.22 2.39 20.04
C GLU A 58 -10.06 1.25 20.65
N ALA A 59 -9.51 0.61 21.69
CA ALA A 59 -10.27 -0.32 22.50
C ALA A 59 -11.57 0.37 22.96
N PRO A 60 -12.72 -0.32 22.98
CA PRO A 60 -14.00 0.34 23.19
C PRO A 60 -14.06 0.99 24.57
N SER A 61 -13.85 2.30 24.61
CA SER A 61 -14.17 3.11 25.77
C SER A 61 -15.68 3.24 25.84
N LYS A 62 -16.24 2.85 26.98
CA LYS A 62 -17.68 2.92 27.25
C LYS A 62 -18.12 4.39 27.30
N GLN A 63 -19.28 4.67 26.69
CA GLN A 63 -20.07 5.92 26.73
C GLN A 63 -19.49 7.12 25.95
N ALA A 64 -20.25 7.87 25.15
CA ALA A 64 -21.69 7.89 24.89
C ALA A 64 -22.01 8.62 23.57
N SER A 65 -23.23 8.34 23.11
CA SER A 65 -24.11 9.21 22.30
C SER A 65 -23.95 9.21 20.78
N SER A 66 -24.86 8.43 20.19
CA SER A 66 -25.58 8.65 18.94
C SER A 66 -25.73 10.10 18.49
N SER A 67 -25.33 10.36 17.26
CA SER A 67 -25.97 11.36 16.40
C SER A 67 -25.97 10.84 14.97
N THR A 68 -27.12 10.33 14.55
CA THR A 68 -27.43 9.97 13.16
C THR A 68 -27.48 11.25 12.33
N PRO A 69 -26.66 11.44 11.28
CA PRO A 69 -26.92 12.49 10.31
C PRO A 69 -28.06 12.04 9.40
N THR A 70 -29.18 12.75 9.46
CA THR A 70 -30.25 12.69 8.46
C THR A 70 -29.69 13.05 7.09
N PRO A 71 -29.92 12.28 6.01
CA PRO A 71 -29.51 12.72 4.68
C PRO A 71 -30.42 13.87 4.23
N THR A 72 -29.89 15.10 4.24
CA THR A 72 -30.50 16.20 3.49
C THR A 72 -30.17 16.01 2.02
N ALA A 73 -31.17 15.64 1.22
CA ALA A 73 -31.08 15.70 -0.23
C ALA A 73 -31.04 17.17 -0.64
N THR A 74 -29.84 17.73 -0.78
CA THR A 74 -29.64 18.98 -1.53
C THR A 74 -29.68 18.61 -3.00
N ALA A 75 -30.80 18.97 -3.67
CA ALA A 75 -30.88 18.97 -5.11
C ALA A 75 -29.76 19.87 -5.66
N ALA A 76 -28.74 19.26 -6.28
CA ALA A 76 -27.75 20.00 -7.03
C ALA A 76 -28.45 20.56 -8.28
N THR A 77 -28.71 21.86 -8.28
CA THR A 77 -29.04 22.61 -9.48
C THR A 77 -27.87 22.46 -10.45
N GLY A 78 -28.04 21.59 -11.44
CA GLY A 78 -27.06 21.35 -12.51
C GLY A 78 -26.77 22.64 -13.24
N THR A 79 -25.65 23.26 -12.92
CA THR A 79 -25.04 24.30 -13.76
C THR A 79 -24.18 23.54 -14.77
N PRO A 80 -24.36 23.73 -16.09
CA PRO A 80 -23.53 23.02 -17.07
C PRO A 80 -22.08 23.48 -16.87
N HIS A 81 -21.21 22.55 -16.47
CA HIS A 81 -19.77 22.77 -16.53
C HIS A 81 -19.37 22.79 -18.01
N GLY A 82 -19.35 23.99 -18.59
CA GLY A 82 -18.62 24.25 -19.82
C GLY A 82 -17.13 24.03 -19.55
N GLY A 83 -16.55 23.03 -20.22
CA GLY A 83 -15.16 22.64 -20.08
C GLY A 83 -14.69 21.84 -21.29
N ASP A 84 -14.36 22.60 -22.33
CA ASP A 84 -13.56 22.33 -23.52
C ASP A 84 -13.89 21.16 -24.47
N SER A 85 -13.99 21.57 -25.75
CA SER A 85 -14.41 20.78 -26.89
C SER A 85 -13.28 19.95 -27.51
N GLY A 86 -13.63 18.71 -27.86
CA GLY A 86 -12.86 17.86 -28.76
C GLY A 86 -13.51 16.48 -28.89
N ASP A 87 -14.59 16.38 -29.66
CA ASP A 87 -15.12 15.12 -30.22
C ASP A 87 -15.85 14.14 -29.29
N ARG A 88 -16.46 14.61 -28.19
CA ARG A 88 -17.35 13.76 -27.37
C ARG A 88 -18.80 13.84 -27.85
N PRO A 89 -19.52 12.70 -27.95
CA PRO A 89 -20.95 12.69 -28.25
C PRO A 89 -21.76 13.55 -27.27
N PRO A 90 -22.88 14.16 -27.71
CA PRO A 90 -23.80 14.81 -26.79
C PRO A 90 -24.22 13.84 -25.67
N ASN A 91 -24.37 14.35 -24.45
CA ASN A 91 -24.70 13.60 -23.23
C ASN A 91 -23.65 12.56 -22.76
N TYR A 92 -22.42 12.57 -23.30
CA TYR A 92 -21.37 11.64 -22.86
C TYR A 92 -21.12 11.71 -21.33
N GLY A 93 -21.09 12.92 -20.77
CA GLY A 93 -20.88 13.14 -19.34
C GLY A 93 -21.98 12.48 -18.49
N ASP A 94 -23.25 12.71 -18.84
CA ASP A 94 -24.39 12.13 -18.11
C ASP A 94 -24.42 10.62 -18.24
N ASN A 95 -24.18 10.10 -19.45
CA ASN A 95 -24.15 8.66 -19.72
C ASN A 95 -23.01 7.94 -18.98
N HIS A 96 -21.94 8.64 -18.61
CA HIS A 96 -20.76 8.07 -17.95
C HIS A 96 -20.62 8.55 -16.50
N ALA A 97 -21.61 9.25 -15.96
CA ALA A 97 -21.57 9.78 -14.59
C ALA A 97 -21.34 8.68 -13.55
N TYR A 98 -21.86 7.47 -13.81
CA TYR A 98 -21.65 6.28 -12.97
C TYR A 98 -20.17 5.90 -12.79
N ARG A 99 -19.32 6.25 -13.76
CA ARG A 99 -17.87 5.98 -13.77
C ARG A 99 -17.06 7.08 -13.10
N MET A 100 -17.67 8.23 -12.79
CA MET A 100 -16.95 9.37 -12.25
C MET A 100 -16.83 9.25 -10.73
N ALA A 101 -15.60 9.41 -10.24
CA ALA A 101 -15.40 9.75 -8.84
C ALA A 101 -15.96 11.17 -8.62
N GLY A 102 -16.70 11.36 -7.53
CA GLY A 102 -17.13 12.67 -7.09
C GLY A 102 -15.96 13.59 -6.74
N GLU A 103 -16.24 14.90 -6.70
CA GLU A 103 -15.23 15.88 -6.32
C GLU A 103 -14.83 15.75 -4.85
N LEU A 104 -13.53 15.95 -4.60
CA LEU A 104 -12.99 16.00 -3.24
C LEU A 104 -13.04 17.41 -2.70
N SER A 105 -13.54 17.56 -1.47
CA SER A 105 -13.31 18.79 -0.71
C SER A 105 -11.80 19.02 -0.48
N PRO A 106 -11.35 20.27 -0.27
CA PRO A 106 -9.94 20.57 -0.01
C PRO A 106 -9.35 19.74 1.14
N ASP A 107 -10.10 19.58 2.23
CA ASP A 107 -9.65 18.80 3.40
C ASP A 107 -9.46 17.32 3.07
N LYS A 108 -10.42 16.71 2.35
CA LYS A 108 -10.33 15.31 1.94
C LYS A 108 -9.16 15.10 0.97
N ARG A 109 -8.93 16.04 0.06
CA ARG A 109 -7.77 16.03 -0.84
C ARG A 109 -6.46 16.07 -0.07
N ALA A 110 -6.31 17.01 0.88
CA ALA A 110 -5.11 17.12 1.70
C ALA A 110 -4.81 15.86 2.54
N LYS A 111 -5.85 15.29 3.19
CA LYS A 111 -5.72 14.01 3.90
C LYS A 111 -5.34 12.86 2.97
N GLY A 112 -5.93 12.84 1.78
CA GLY A 112 -5.62 11.87 0.74
C GLY A 112 -4.18 11.93 0.27
N GLU A 113 -3.66 13.14 0.02
CA GLU A 113 -2.27 13.36 -0.37
C GLU A 113 -1.29 12.95 0.73
N ALA A 114 -1.61 13.23 2.00
CA ALA A 114 -0.81 12.77 3.14
C ALA A 114 -0.77 11.23 3.20
N SER A 115 -1.92 10.58 3.02
CA SER A 115 -2.05 9.12 2.96
C SER A 115 -1.28 8.54 1.76
N ALA A 116 -1.36 9.20 0.60
CA ALA A 116 -0.64 8.81 -0.60
C ALA A 116 0.88 8.86 -0.40
N LYS A 117 1.41 9.86 0.31
CA LYS A 117 2.85 9.93 0.63
C LYS A 117 3.31 8.71 1.45
N LEU A 118 2.52 8.30 2.44
CA LEU A 118 2.77 7.10 3.26
C LEU A 118 2.76 5.82 2.42
N ILE A 119 1.71 5.64 1.63
CA ILE A 119 1.54 4.47 0.76
C ILE A 119 2.67 4.40 -0.26
N ARG A 120 3.00 5.53 -0.91
CA ARG A 120 4.12 5.60 -1.86
C ARG A 120 5.43 5.16 -1.20
N TYR A 121 5.76 5.70 -0.03
CA TYR A 121 6.98 5.34 0.69
C TYR A 121 7.08 3.83 0.96
N GLU A 122 5.98 3.20 1.37
CA GLU A 122 5.98 1.77 1.67
C GLU A 122 6.01 0.90 0.41
N LEU A 123 5.27 1.28 -0.63
CA LEU A 123 5.25 0.57 -1.92
C LEU A 123 6.55 0.73 -2.71
N GLU A 124 7.28 1.83 -2.53
CA GLU A 124 8.61 1.99 -3.11
C GLU A 124 9.62 0.97 -2.58
N LYS A 125 9.48 0.52 -1.33
CA LYS A 125 10.34 -0.53 -0.78
C LYS A 125 10.11 -1.84 -1.51
N ALA A 126 8.84 -2.24 -1.65
CA ALA A 126 8.45 -3.42 -2.42
C ALA A 126 8.99 -3.36 -3.87
N ARG A 127 8.90 -2.19 -4.51
CA ARG A 127 9.49 -1.97 -5.84
C ARG A 127 11.01 -2.13 -5.87
N LYS A 128 11.72 -1.51 -4.92
CA LYS A 128 13.20 -1.56 -4.83
C LYS A 128 13.72 -2.95 -4.49
N GLU A 129 12.95 -3.71 -3.72
CA GLU A 129 13.19 -5.13 -3.41
C GLU A 129 12.94 -6.04 -4.62
N GLY A 130 12.29 -5.54 -5.68
CA GLY A 130 11.90 -6.32 -6.85
C GLY A 130 10.67 -7.22 -6.60
N ASP A 131 10.03 -7.12 -5.43
CA ASP A 131 8.85 -7.90 -5.07
C ASP A 131 7.58 -7.05 -5.18
N VAL A 132 6.98 -7.05 -6.37
CA VAL A 132 5.68 -6.43 -6.63
C VAL A 132 4.54 -7.45 -6.61
N SER A 133 4.73 -8.57 -5.89
CA SER A 133 3.69 -9.59 -5.76
C SER A 133 2.48 -9.07 -4.98
N LYS A 134 1.30 -9.61 -5.28
CA LYS A 134 0.06 -9.31 -4.55
C LYS A 134 0.24 -9.49 -3.04
N LYS A 135 0.96 -10.53 -2.62
CA LYS A 135 1.25 -10.81 -1.21
C LYS A 135 2.06 -9.67 -0.57
N ARG A 136 3.14 -9.22 -1.24
CA ARG A 136 4.00 -8.15 -0.72
C ARG A 136 3.30 -6.80 -0.63
N ILE A 137 2.52 -6.45 -1.65
CA ILE A 137 1.72 -5.23 -1.68
C ILE A 137 0.64 -5.27 -0.60
N THR A 138 -0.06 -6.40 -0.43
CA THR A 138 -1.04 -6.58 0.65
C THR A 138 -0.39 -6.39 2.01
N ALA A 139 0.78 -6.99 2.23
CA ALA A 139 1.51 -6.86 3.49
C ALA A 139 1.98 -5.42 3.73
N ALA A 140 2.44 -4.71 2.69
CA ALA A 140 2.83 -3.31 2.77
C ALA A 140 1.66 -2.40 3.19
N LEU A 141 0.48 -2.57 2.58
CA LEU A 141 -0.71 -1.80 2.93
C LEU A 141 -1.25 -2.17 4.32
N ALA A 142 -1.30 -3.46 4.66
CA ALA A 142 -1.72 -3.94 5.98
C ALA A 142 -0.79 -3.45 7.10
N HIS A 143 0.49 -3.30 6.80
CA HIS A 143 1.47 -2.74 7.73
C HIS A 143 1.29 -1.23 7.98
N LEU A 144 0.60 -0.55 7.07
CA LEU A 144 0.04 0.78 7.32
C LEU A 144 -1.34 0.72 8.00
N GLY A 145 -1.85 -0.45 8.41
CA GLY A 145 -3.19 -0.64 8.97
C GLY A 145 -4.30 -0.83 7.92
N CYS A 146 -4.00 -0.67 6.64
CA CYS A 146 -5.00 -0.70 5.58
C CYS A 146 -5.13 -2.12 5.01
N GLY A 147 -6.04 -2.90 5.61
CA GLY A 147 -6.34 -4.28 5.24
C GLY A 147 -7.56 -4.44 4.31
N LYS A 148 -8.11 -5.66 4.25
CA LYS A 148 -9.21 -6.03 3.33
C LYS A 148 -10.50 -5.26 3.61
N GLU A 149 -10.76 -4.97 4.88
CA GLU A 149 -11.87 -4.15 5.37
C GLU A 149 -11.87 -2.74 4.80
N HIS A 150 -10.72 -2.27 4.32
CA HIS A 150 -10.54 -0.99 3.65
C HIS A 150 -10.66 -1.08 2.12
N GLY A 151 -11.23 -2.17 1.59
CA GLY A 151 -11.46 -2.34 0.16
C GLY A 151 -10.17 -2.43 -0.66
N VAL A 152 -9.12 -3.01 -0.09
CA VAL A 152 -7.85 -3.23 -0.81
C VAL A 152 -8.09 -4.11 -2.04
N TYR A 153 -7.72 -3.60 -3.20
CA TYR A 153 -7.69 -4.34 -4.45
C TYR A 153 -6.28 -4.32 -5.03
N ILE A 154 -5.80 -5.47 -5.49
CA ILE A 154 -4.51 -5.66 -6.14
C ILE A 154 -4.68 -6.68 -7.28
N GLY A 155 -4.41 -6.24 -8.51
CA GLY A 155 -4.58 -7.03 -9.73
C GLY A 155 -4.03 -6.28 -10.95
N ASP A 156 -3.51 -7.00 -11.95
CA ASP A 156 -3.02 -6.43 -13.22
C ASP A 156 -2.04 -5.25 -13.09
N GLY A 157 -1.19 -5.28 -12.05
CA GLY A 157 -0.26 -4.21 -11.72
C GLY A 157 -0.91 -2.95 -11.14
N LEU A 158 -2.21 -2.99 -10.83
CA LEU A 158 -2.94 -1.95 -10.12
C LEU A 158 -3.01 -2.27 -8.63
N TYR A 159 -3.07 -1.22 -7.83
CA TYR A 159 -3.48 -1.28 -6.43
C TYR A 159 -4.49 -0.17 -6.15
N SER A 160 -5.38 -0.41 -5.19
CA SER A 160 -6.25 0.63 -4.64
C SER A 160 -6.62 0.32 -3.20
N VAL A 161 -6.83 1.36 -2.39
CA VAL A 161 -7.26 1.23 -1.00
C VAL A 161 -8.09 2.44 -0.58
N HIS A 162 -9.14 2.21 0.21
CA HIS A 162 -9.92 3.28 0.83
C HIS A 162 -9.30 3.66 2.17
N THR A 163 -8.88 4.92 2.30
CA THR A 163 -8.17 5.39 3.49
C THR A 163 -9.09 5.74 4.67
N GLY A 164 -10.41 5.66 4.46
CA GLY A 164 -11.47 6.12 5.36
C GLY A 164 -12.11 7.43 4.91
N ASP A 165 -11.31 8.33 4.33
CA ASP A 165 -11.82 9.59 3.77
C ASP A 165 -11.93 9.55 2.23
N VAL A 166 -10.93 8.94 1.58
CA VAL A 166 -10.74 8.94 0.12
C VAL A 166 -10.09 7.65 -0.38
N CYS A 167 -10.12 7.43 -1.68
CA CYS A 167 -9.39 6.38 -2.35
C CYS A 167 -7.97 6.83 -2.73
N VAL A 168 -7.00 5.95 -2.50
CA VAL A 168 -5.65 6.04 -3.03
C VAL A 168 -5.42 4.85 -3.94
N SER A 169 -5.08 5.10 -5.20
CA SER A 169 -4.92 4.06 -6.21
C SER A 169 -3.78 4.39 -7.18
N GLY A 170 -3.31 3.40 -7.92
CA GLY A 170 -2.30 3.60 -8.94
C GLY A 170 -1.75 2.29 -9.48
N ARG A 171 -0.63 2.39 -10.19
CA ARG A 171 0.10 1.26 -10.74
C ARG A 171 1.33 0.99 -9.91
N LEU A 172 1.64 -0.29 -9.70
CA LEU A 172 2.90 -0.75 -9.15
C LEU A 172 3.41 -1.92 -9.98
N THR A 173 4.50 -1.67 -10.70
CA THR A 173 5.27 -2.67 -11.43
C THR A 173 6.74 -2.53 -11.04
N ALA A 174 7.60 -3.45 -11.51
CA ALA A 174 9.04 -3.33 -11.30
C ALA A 174 9.62 -2.00 -11.84
N LYS A 175 8.99 -1.40 -12.86
CA LYS A 175 9.48 -0.19 -13.55
C LYS A 175 8.75 1.09 -13.12
N GLU A 176 7.53 0.98 -12.62
CA GLU A 176 6.63 2.12 -12.45
C GLU A 176 5.93 2.06 -11.08
N LEU A 177 5.86 3.21 -10.41
CA LEU A 177 4.94 3.43 -9.30
C LEU A 177 4.20 4.74 -9.55
N THR A 178 2.90 4.65 -9.79
CA THR A 178 2.00 5.81 -9.83
C THR A 178 1.08 5.78 -8.61
N ILE A 179 0.57 6.96 -8.27
CA ILE A 179 -0.35 7.14 -7.15
C ILE A 179 -1.24 8.35 -7.43
N GLY A 180 -2.53 8.18 -7.22
CA GLY A 180 -3.56 9.20 -7.35
C GLY A 180 -4.50 9.15 -6.16
N VAL A 181 -5.19 10.27 -5.95
CA VAL A 181 -6.17 10.45 -4.89
C VAL A 181 -7.50 10.82 -5.56
N HIS A 182 -8.56 10.11 -5.23
CA HIS A 182 -9.90 10.36 -5.76
C HIS A 182 -10.96 9.96 -4.72
N SER A 183 -12.22 10.35 -4.92
CA SER A 183 -13.30 9.84 -4.07
C SER A 183 -13.56 8.36 -4.36
N ALA A 184 -14.32 7.69 -3.50
CA ALA A 184 -14.97 6.44 -3.87
C ALA A 184 -15.82 6.65 -5.14
N TYR A 185 -15.89 5.61 -5.99
CA TYR A 185 -16.80 5.59 -7.14
C TYR A 185 -18.24 5.40 -6.65
N ALA A 186 -19.20 6.08 -7.31
CA ALA A 186 -20.62 5.91 -7.01
C ALA A 186 -21.05 4.46 -7.29
N GLU A 187 -20.58 3.91 -8.42
CA GLU A 187 -20.77 2.51 -8.79
C GLU A 187 -19.39 1.86 -9.01
N PRO A 188 -18.78 1.29 -7.95
CA PRO A 188 -17.50 0.63 -8.08
C PRO A 188 -17.63 -0.69 -8.83
N GLN A 189 -16.53 -1.18 -9.39
CA GLN A 189 -16.48 -2.48 -10.05
C GLN A 189 -16.97 -3.58 -9.09
N PRO A 190 -18.00 -4.39 -9.47
CA PRO A 190 -18.50 -5.46 -8.62
C PRO A 190 -17.41 -6.45 -8.20
N GLY A 191 -17.46 -6.89 -6.94
CA GLY A 191 -16.48 -7.81 -6.36
C GLY A 191 -15.12 -7.16 -6.02
N THR A 192 -15.01 -5.83 -6.10
CA THR A 192 -13.84 -5.08 -5.68
C THR A 192 -14.19 -4.07 -4.58
N GLY A 193 -13.19 -3.35 -4.06
CA GLY A 193 -13.42 -2.26 -3.12
C GLY A 193 -14.00 -1.00 -3.78
N PRO A 194 -14.34 0.04 -3.00
CA PRO A 194 -14.99 1.26 -3.49
C PRO A 194 -14.10 2.15 -4.39
N CYS A 195 -12.85 1.73 -4.59
CA CYS A 195 -11.80 2.51 -5.24
C CYS A 195 -11.46 2.03 -6.66
N VAL A 196 -12.19 1.05 -7.19
CA VAL A 196 -11.98 0.55 -8.55
C VAL A 196 -13.12 1.01 -9.43
N GLU A 197 -12.78 1.71 -10.51
CA GLU A 197 -13.73 2.17 -11.53
C GLU A 197 -14.45 0.96 -12.15
N ASN A 198 -15.78 1.04 -12.25
CA ASN A 198 -16.55 0.05 -12.99
C ASN A 198 -16.28 0.21 -14.50
N ARG A 199 -15.74 -0.85 -15.13
CA ARG A 199 -15.43 -0.87 -16.57
C ARG A 199 -16.55 -1.49 -17.42
N GLY A 200 -17.62 -1.97 -16.79
CA GLY A 200 -18.79 -2.47 -17.49
C GLY A 200 -19.53 -1.37 -18.26
N GLY A 201 -20.25 -1.77 -19.30
CA GLY A 201 -21.31 -0.98 -19.93
C GLY A 201 -22.67 -1.52 -19.52
N HIS A 202 -23.65 -0.62 -19.37
CA HIS A 202 -25.06 -0.97 -19.27
C HIS A 202 -25.70 -1.00 -20.65
#